data_AF-A0A0Q7QYA6-F1
#
_entry.id   AF-A0A0Q7QYA6-F1
#
_cell.length_a   1.000
_cell.length_b   1.000
_cell.length_c   1.000
_cell.angle_alpha   90.00
_cell.angle_beta   90.00
_cell.angle_gamma   90.00
#
_symmetry.space_group_name_H-M   'P 1'
#
loop_
_entity.id
_entity.type
_entity.pdbx_description
1 polymer ?
#
loop_
_entity_poly.entity_id
_entity_poly.type
_entity_poly.pdbx_seq_one_letter_code
_entity_poly.pdbx_strand_id
1 'polypeptide(L)'
;MSAARPERDYRRTDWDESMPGDDALAGALARSRIEPLALDGRIARLAEEIGEDWPNGRAMAAQFYLDLDPALVFFLTRNRLHDIRFFAEFFRHAVVREALPALGEVSWSEEAAAANSYLERMGPRLGFELIDGWRSLGRLASRLSHGGVYRGGGFKDPHVIELVEGLAEAAFGGRRSEALSYHSWMTWSDWFDGDFEDGSYFWLDRRTGLATVLLITDGR
;
A
#
# COMPACT_ATOMS: atom_id res chain seq x y z
N MET A 1 -18.83 8.28 -22.38
CA MET A 1 -18.97 9.44 -21.48
C MET A 1 -18.93 8.91 -20.06
N SER A 2 -17.79 9.05 -19.36
CA SER A 2 -17.69 8.64 -17.96
C SER A 2 -18.38 9.69 -17.11
N ALA A 3 -19.39 9.30 -16.32
CA ALA A 3 -19.96 10.21 -15.33
C ALA A 3 -18.84 10.68 -14.39
N ALA A 4 -18.78 11.98 -14.11
CA ALA A 4 -17.81 12.53 -13.16
C ALA A 4 -17.97 11.75 -11.84
N ARG A 5 -16.90 11.07 -11.42
CA ARG A 5 -16.91 10.29 -10.19
C ARG A 5 -17.07 11.26 -9.02
N PRO A 6 -17.96 11.00 -8.05
CA PRO A 6 -18.00 11.81 -6.84
C PRO A 6 -16.67 11.62 -6.10
N GLU A 7 -15.81 12.63 -6.11
CA GLU A 7 -14.58 12.61 -5.33
C GLU A 7 -14.94 12.74 -3.85
N ARG A 8 -14.62 11.70 -3.06
CA ARG A 8 -14.79 11.73 -1.61
C ARG A 8 -13.49 12.17 -0.96
N ASP A 9 -13.54 13.28 -0.24
CA ASP A 9 -12.41 13.83 0.49
C ASP A 9 -12.34 13.24 1.91
N TYR A 10 -11.32 12.42 2.17
CA TYR A 10 -11.06 11.75 3.44
C TYR A 10 -10.17 12.53 4.41
N ARG A 11 -9.92 13.82 4.15
CA ARG A 11 -9.07 14.65 5.04
C ARG A 11 -9.82 15.17 6.25
N ARG A 12 -11.15 15.10 6.25
CA ARG A 12 -12.00 15.57 7.36
C ARG A 12 -12.26 14.44 8.34
N THR A 13 -11.92 14.68 9.61
CA THR A 13 -12.21 13.78 10.72
C THR A 13 -13.37 14.38 11.52
N ASP A 14 -14.47 13.64 11.66
CA ASP A 14 -15.52 13.97 12.61
C ASP A 14 -15.15 13.35 13.96
N TRP A 15 -14.67 14.15 14.92
CA TRP A 15 -14.21 13.66 16.23
C TRP A 15 -15.33 13.20 17.15
N ASP A 16 -16.59 13.57 16.87
CA ASP A 16 -17.76 13.20 17.67
C ASP A 16 -18.37 11.85 17.20
N GLU A 17 -17.96 11.36 16.02
CA GLU A 17 -18.35 10.06 15.51
C GLU A 17 -17.92 8.93 16.47
N SER A 18 -18.88 8.08 16.83
CA SER A 18 -18.62 6.91 17.67
C SER A 18 -17.88 5.82 16.89
N MET A 19 -16.96 5.12 17.56
CA MET A 19 -16.23 4.02 16.93
C MET A 19 -17.18 2.93 16.42
N PRO A 20 -17.09 2.52 15.15
CA PRO A 20 -17.87 1.42 14.60
C PRO A 20 -17.62 0.13 15.37
N GLY A 21 -18.69 -0.62 15.67
CA GLY A 21 -18.60 -1.96 16.26
C GLY A 21 -18.27 -3.05 15.23
N ASP A 22 -18.01 -4.26 15.71
CA ASP A 22 -17.62 -5.41 14.88
C ASP A 22 -18.64 -5.72 13.77
N ASP A 23 -19.94 -5.62 14.06
CA ASP A 23 -21.02 -5.83 13.08
C ASP A 23 -20.97 -4.82 11.93
N ALA A 24 -20.57 -3.57 12.21
CA ALA A 24 -20.43 -2.54 11.18
C ALA A 24 -19.19 -2.80 10.32
N LEU A 25 -18.10 -3.27 10.93
CA LEU A 25 -16.87 -3.66 10.24
C LEU A 25 -17.02 -4.92 9.42
N ALA A 26 -17.88 -5.85 9.84
CA ALA A 26 -18.16 -7.09 9.12
C ALA A 26 -18.66 -6.77 7.70
N GLY A 27 -17.87 -7.18 6.70
CA GLY A 27 -18.17 -6.93 5.29
C GLY A 27 -18.11 -5.46 4.85
N ALA A 28 -17.55 -4.56 5.66
CA ALA A 28 -17.43 -3.14 5.31
C ALA A 28 -16.62 -2.94 4.02
N LEU A 29 -15.55 -3.72 3.83
CA LEU A 29 -14.79 -3.66 2.59
C LEU A 29 -15.61 -4.18 1.39
N ALA A 30 -16.41 -5.23 1.57
CA ALA A 30 -17.26 -5.76 0.50
C ALA A 30 -18.38 -4.78 0.08
N ARG A 31 -18.80 -3.88 0.98
CA ARG A 31 -19.72 -2.77 0.67
C ARG A 31 -19.01 -1.54 0.10
N SER A 32 -17.70 -1.47 0.24
CA SER A 32 -16.89 -0.41 -0.37
C SER A 32 -16.74 -0.66 -1.86
N ARG A 33 -16.56 0.40 -2.63
CA ARG A 33 -16.26 0.31 -4.05
C ARG A 33 -14.75 0.43 -4.25
N ILE A 34 -14.17 -0.62 -4.80
CA ILE A 34 -12.76 -0.67 -5.22
C ILE A 34 -12.76 -0.78 -6.74
N GLU A 35 -12.21 0.22 -7.42
CA GLU A 35 -12.11 0.22 -8.87
C GLU A 35 -10.66 0.17 -9.30
N PRO A 36 -10.26 -0.78 -10.18
CA PRO A 36 -8.92 -0.76 -10.72
C PRO A 36 -8.77 0.44 -11.66
N LEU A 37 -7.59 1.04 -11.65
CA LEU A 37 -7.21 2.11 -12.56
C LEU A 37 -6.12 1.63 -13.50
N ALA A 38 -6.01 2.25 -14.66
CA ALA A 38 -4.82 2.09 -15.48
C ALA A 38 -3.60 2.56 -14.66
N LEU A 39 -2.57 1.73 -14.60
CA LEU A 39 -1.35 2.05 -13.87
C LEU A 39 -0.66 3.25 -14.52
N ASP A 40 -0.32 4.26 -13.72
CA ASP A 40 0.46 5.40 -14.20
C ASP A 40 1.83 4.93 -14.73
N GLY A 41 2.21 5.42 -15.91
CA GLY A 41 3.45 5.01 -16.60
C GLY A 41 4.71 5.26 -15.77
N ARG A 42 4.72 6.22 -14.84
CA ARG A 42 5.86 6.47 -13.94
C ARG A 42 6.01 5.36 -12.90
N ILE A 43 4.91 4.80 -12.43
CA ILE A 43 4.90 3.68 -11.49
C ILE A 43 5.24 2.38 -12.21
N ALA A 44 4.69 2.19 -13.42
CA ALA A 44 5.05 1.07 -14.27
C ALA A 44 6.56 1.04 -14.55
N ARG A 45 7.13 2.18 -14.97
CA ARG A 45 8.58 2.34 -15.20
C ARG A 45 9.40 2.01 -13.95
N LEU A 46 9.01 2.51 -12.77
CA LEU A 46 9.69 2.17 -11.52
C LEU A 46 9.67 0.65 -11.25
N ALA A 47 8.53 -0.01 -11.45
CA ALA A 47 8.43 -1.45 -11.24
C ALA A 47 9.26 -2.25 -12.26
N GLU A 48 9.31 -1.80 -13.52
CA GLU A 48 10.16 -2.38 -14.57
C GLU A 48 11.65 -2.24 -14.22
N GLU A 49 12.11 -1.06 -13.83
CA GLU A 49 13.52 -0.82 -13.50
C GLU A 49 13.99 -1.62 -12.27
N ILE A 50 13.12 -1.83 -11.27
CA ILE A 50 13.40 -2.76 -10.17
C ILE A 50 13.68 -4.18 -10.70
N GLY A 51 12.94 -4.61 -11.72
CA GLY A 51 13.11 -5.94 -12.32
C GLY A 51 14.32 -6.07 -13.25
N GLU A 52 14.73 -4.99 -13.91
CA GLU A 52 15.87 -5.01 -14.83
C GLU A 52 17.22 -4.92 -14.11
N ASP A 53 17.32 -4.08 -13.07
CA ASP A 53 18.61 -3.79 -12.45
C ASP A 53 18.97 -4.74 -11.28
N TRP A 54 17.98 -5.41 -10.70
CA TRP A 54 18.21 -6.40 -9.66
C TRP A 54 18.26 -7.77 -10.31
N PRO A 55 19.38 -8.52 -10.25
CA PRO A 55 19.54 -9.82 -10.92
C PRO A 55 18.38 -10.80 -10.71
N ASN A 56 17.68 -10.61 -9.60
CA ASN A 56 16.61 -11.43 -9.07
C ASN A 56 15.37 -10.59 -8.69
N GLY A 57 15.46 -9.26 -8.66
CA GLY A 57 14.37 -8.43 -8.14
C GLY A 57 13.11 -8.51 -8.98
N ARG A 58 11.96 -8.47 -8.31
CA ARG A 58 10.65 -8.39 -8.95
C ARG A 58 9.81 -7.35 -8.26
N ALA A 59 9.03 -6.61 -9.04
CA ALA A 59 8.06 -5.68 -8.53
C ALA A 59 6.69 -5.87 -9.17
N MET A 60 5.63 -5.61 -8.41
CA MET A 60 4.27 -5.50 -8.90
C MET A 60 3.67 -4.20 -8.41
N ALA A 61 2.92 -3.53 -9.27
CA ALA A 61 2.22 -2.31 -8.90
C ALA A 61 0.80 -2.28 -9.44
N ALA A 62 -0.09 -1.66 -8.69
CA ALA A 62 -1.47 -1.45 -9.08
C ALA A 62 -2.01 -0.16 -8.47
N GLN A 63 -2.96 0.47 -9.16
CA GLN A 63 -3.66 1.65 -8.66
C GLN A 63 -5.16 1.39 -8.61
N PHE A 64 -5.79 1.92 -7.57
CA PHE A 64 -7.20 1.76 -7.32
C PHE A 64 -7.83 3.08 -6.90
N TYR A 65 -9.08 3.27 -7.29
CA TYR A 65 -9.93 4.26 -6.65
C TYR A 65 -10.72 3.58 -5.53
N LEU A 66 -10.68 4.16 -4.33
CA LEU A 66 -11.40 3.68 -3.15
C LEU A 66 -12.53 4.64 -2.77
N ASP A 67 -13.77 4.15 -2.84
CA ASP A 67 -14.92 4.74 -2.15
C ASP A 67 -15.34 3.82 -1.00
N LEU A 68 -14.89 4.19 0.20
CA LEU A 68 -14.95 3.32 1.38
C LEU A 68 -16.27 3.45 2.13
N ASP A 69 -16.74 2.32 2.67
CA ASP A 69 -17.84 2.27 3.62
C ASP A 69 -17.55 3.17 4.83
N PRO A 70 -18.57 3.88 5.39
CA PRO A 70 -18.38 4.78 6.53
C PRO A 70 -17.61 4.16 7.70
N ALA A 71 -17.81 2.86 7.97
CA ALA A 71 -17.10 2.18 9.05
C ALA A 71 -15.58 2.17 8.81
N LEU A 72 -15.12 2.01 7.57
CA LEU A 72 -13.70 2.08 7.22
C LEU A 72 -13.18 3.53 7.19
N VAL A 73 -14.03 4.49 6.78
CA VAL A 73 -13.70 5.91 6.77
C VAL A 73 -13.38 6.43 8.16
N PHE A 74 -14.08 5.95 9.20
CA PHE A 74 -13.75 6.26 10.59
C PHE A 74 -12.27 5.97 10.90
N PHE A 75 -11.79 4.78 10.54
CA PHE A 75 -10.40 4.38 10.78
C PHE A 75 -9.43 5.11 9.85
N LEU A 76 -9.78 5.29 8.58
CA LEU A 76 -8.97 6.02 7.61
C LEU A 76 -8.66 7.45 8.06
N THR A 77 -9.69 8.22 8.41
CA THR A 77 -9.58 9.64 8.79
C THR A 77 -8.81 9.84 10.09
N ARG A 78 -8.60 8.78 10.87
CA ARG A 78 -7.81 8.75 12.12
C ARG A 78 -6.44 8.09 11.93
N ASN A 79 -6.08 7.73 10.71
CA ASN A 79 -4.84 7.03 10.32
C ASN A 79 -4.71 5.61 10.90
N ARG A 80 -5.84 4.96 11.20
CA ARG A 80 -5.94 3.68 11.91
C ARG A 80 -6.37 2.50 11.03
N LEU A 81 -6.25 2.57 9.70
CA LEU A 81 -6.58 1.41 8.85
C LEU A 81 -5.79 0.15 9.20
N HIS A 82 -4.52 0.33 9.61
CA HIS A 82 -3.67 -0.75 10.08
C HIS A 82 -4.12 -1.36 11.42
N ASP A 83 -5.04 -0.71 12.14
CA ASP A 83 -5.59 -1.23 13.38
C ASP A 83 -6.68 -2.29 13.17
N ILE A 84 -7.20 -2.40 11.94
CA ILE A 84 -8.24 -3.33 11.57
C ILE A 84 -7.74 -4.30 10.49
N ARG A 85 -8.59 -5.26 10.07
CA ARG A 85 -8.29 -6.23 9.01
C ARG A 85 -8.28 -5.65 7.59
N PHE A 86 -8.21 -4.33 7.44
CA PHE A 86 -8.34 -3.65 6.15
C PHE A 86 -7.39 -4.24 5.09
N PHE A 87 -6.08 -4.30 5.36
CA PHE A 87 -5.12 -4.81 4.37
C PHE A 87 -5.33 -6.28 4.03
N ALA A 88 -5.62 -7.09 5.05
CA ALA A 88 -5.93 -8.51 4.90
C ALA A 88 -7.14 -8.74 3.98
N GLU A 89 -8.21 -7.96 4.15
CA GLU A 89 -9.40 -8.01 3.31
C GLU A 89 -9.14 -7.38 1.92
N PHE A 90 -8.38 -6.29 1.87
CA PHE A 90 -8.03 -5.58 0.63
C PHE A 90 -7.28 -6.46 -0.35
N PHE A 91 -6.20 -7.11 0.07
CA PHE A 91 -5.43 -8.00 -0.80
C PHE A 91 -6.15 -9.29 -1.19
N ARG A 92 -7.26 -9.62 -0.51
CA ARG A 92 -8.14 -10.74 -0.88
C ARG A 92 -9.30 -10.34 -1.76
N HIS A 93 -9.59 -9.06 -1.87
CA HIS A 93 -10.67 -8.56 -2.67
C HIS A 93 -10.46 -8.96 -4.14
N ALA A 94 -11.50 -9.48 -4.81
CA ALA A 94 -11.39 -10.04 -6.16
C ALA A 94 -10.75 -9.06 -7.16
N VAL A 95 -11.21 -7.81 -7.15
CA VAL A 95 -10.66 -6.73 -8.00
C VAL A 95 -9.15 -6.51 -7.78
N VAL A 96 -8.68 -6.63 -6.53
CA VAL A 96 -7.27 -6.43 -6.20
C VAL A 96 -6.46 -7.63 -6.68
N ARG A 97 -6.97 -8.85 -6.51
CA ARG A 97 -6.34 -10.07 -7.03
C ARG A 97 -6.26 -10.09 -8.55
N GLU A 98 -7.28 -9.59 -9.25
CA GLU A 98 -7.28 -9.46 -10.71
C GLU A 98 -6.22 -8.46 -11.20
N ALA A 99 -6.02 -7.37 -10.46
CA ALA A 99 -4.99 -6.37 -10.77
C ALA A 99 -3.57 -6.81 -10.38
N LEU A 100 -3.44 -7.77 -9.45
CA LEU A 100 -2.17 -8.33 -8.96
C LEU A 100 -2.17 -9.87 -9.09
N PRO A 101 -2.26 -10.41 -10.32
CA PRO A 101 -2.55 -11.83 -10.54
C PRO A 101 -1.44 -12.78 -10.04
N ALA A 102 -0.20 -12.31 -9.97
CA ALA A 102 0.93 -13.12 -9.48
C ALA A 102 1.05 -13.14 -7.95
N LEU A 103 0.18 -12.43 -7.22
CA LEU A 103 0.21 -12.38 -5.74
C LEU A 103 -0.02 -13.75 -5.08
N GLY A 104 -0.55 -14.74 -5.79
CA GLY A 104 -0.78 -16.07 -5.24
C GLY A 104 -1.80 -16.07 -4.10
N GLU A 105 -1.60 -16.94 -3.10
CA GLU A 105 -2.43 -16.98 -1.91
C GLU A 105 -1.91 -16.04 -0.82
N VAL A 106 -2.84 -15.39 -0.13
CA VAL A 106 -2.55 -14.48 0.99
C VAL A 106 -2.56 -15.29 2.28
N SER A 107 -1.38 -15.60 2.79
CA SER A 107 -1.11 -16.37 3.99
C SER A 107 -0.64 -15.47 5.14
N TRP A 108 -0.70 -15.98 6.37
CA TRP A 108 -0.32 -15.21 7.56
C TRP A 108 0.67 -16.02 8.38
N SER A 109 1.71 -15.36 8.91
CA SER A 109 2.51 -15.99 9.96
C SER A 109 1.74 -15.97 11.28
N GLU A 110 1.63 -17.12 11.94
CA GLU A 110 1.03 -17.24 13.28
C GLU A 110 1.81 -16.39 14.30
N GLU A 111 3.10 -16.15 14.06
CA GLU A 111 3.97 -15.34 14.92
C GLU A 111 3.53 -13.87 15.03
N ALA A 112 2.90 -13.30 13.99
CA ALA A 112 2.39 -11.93 14.03
C ALA A 112 1.12 -11.78 14.90
N ALA A 113 0.39 -12.86 15.15
CA ALA A 113 -0.82 -12.84 15.97
C ALA A 113 -0.53 -12.73 17.48
N ALA A 114 0.71 -13.03 17.92
CA ALA A 114 1.05 -13.21 19.33
C ALA A 114 1.57 -11.95 20.06
N ALA A 115 1.74 -10.80 19.38
CA ALA A 115 2.60 -9.73 19.90
C ALA A 115 1.91 -8.57 20.66
N ASN A 116 0.58 -8.45 20.77
CA ASN A 116 -0.05 -7.30 21.47
C ASN A 116 -1.48 -7.58 21.96
N SER A 117 -1.70 -7.51 23.28
CA SER A 117 -2.90 -8.01 24.00
C SER A 117 -4.21 -7.21 23.82
N TYR A 118 -4.19 -6.06 23.14
CA TYR A 118 -5.42 -5.41 22.65
C TYR A 118 -5.72 -5.76 21.16
N LEU A 119 -4.72 -6.25 20.44
CA LEU A 119 -4.76 -6.59 19.01
C LEU A 119 -5.15 -8.05 18.73
N GLU A 120 -5.12 -8.92 19.73
CA GLU A 120 -5.53 -10.34 19.64
C GLU A 120 -6.96 -10.53 19.12
N ARG A 121 -7.85 -9.54 19.29
CA ARG A 121 -9.25 -9.61 18.85
C ARG A 121 -9.44 -9.43 17.34
N MET A 122 -8.46 -8.88 16.63
CA MET A 122 -8.58 -8.50 15.21
C MET A 122 -7.91 -9.49 14.26
N GLY A 123 -7.37 -10.61 14.77
CA GLY A 123 -6.75 -11.68 14.00
C GLY A 123 -5.57 -11.27 13.11
N PRO A 124 -5.20 -12.07 12.09
CA PRO A 124 -3.90 -11.93 11.43
C PRO A 124 -3.78 -10.59 10.69
N ARG A 125 -2.65 -9.91 10.90
CA ARG A 125 -2.28 -8.69 10.17
C ARG A 125 -1.19 -8.99 9.15
N LEU A 126 -1.25 -8.33 8.00
CA LEU A 126 -0.21 -8.39 6.97
C LEU A 126 1.03 -7.54 7.32
N GLY A 127 1.23 -7.15 8.59
CA GLY A 127 2.39 -6.36 9.04
C GLY A 127 2.44 -4.90 8.60
N PHE A 128 1.35 -4.34 8.07
CA PHE A 128 1.34 -2.93 7.65
C PHE A 128 1.37 -1.99 8.86
N GLU A 129 2.32 -1.07 8.85
CA GLU A 129 2.43 0.02 9.81
C GLU A 129 2.25 1.36 9.10
N LEU A 130 1.58 2.30 9.77
CA LEU A 130 1.54 3.68 9.29
C LEU A 130 2.92 4.32 9.44
N ILE A 131 3.41 4.90 8.35
CA ILE A 131 4.59 5.76 8.33
C ILE A 131 4.26 7.07 7.63
N ASP A 132 5.02 8.12 7.91
CA ASP A 132 4.85 9.37 7.17
C ASP A 132 5.30 9.22 5.71
N GLY A 133 4.67 9.98 4.81
CA GLY A 133 4.90 9.88 3.36
C GLY A 133 6.36 10.16 2.97
N TRP A 134 7.04 11.06 3.67
CA TRP A 134 8.46 11.35 3.42
C TRP A 134 9.34 10.16 3.76
N ARG A 135 9.13 9.54 4.93
CA ARG A 135 9.86 8.35 5.36
C ARG A 135 9.56 7.15 4.46
N SER A 136 8.34 7.02 3.97
CA SER A 136 7.98 5.97 3.00
C SER A 136 8.80 6.09 1.71
N LEU A 137 8.81 7.29 1.10
CA LEU A 137 9.61 7.55 -0.11
C LEU A 137 11.12 7.44 0.16
N GLY A 138 11.59 7.92 1.32
CA GLY A 138 13.00 7.80 1.70
C GLY A 138 13.46 6.35 1.89
N ARG A 139 12.60 5.49 2.44
CA ARG A 139 12.85 4.04 2.52
C ARG A 139 12.93 3.41 1.14
N LEU A 140 12.00 3.73 0.25
CA LEU A 140 12.04 3.25 -1.14
C LEU A 140 13.30 3.74 -1.87
N ALA A 141 13.63 5.03 -1.78
CA ALA A 141 14.84 5.59 -2.36
C ALA A 141 16.11 4.91 -1.83
N SER A 142 16.19 4.70 -0.52
CA SER A 142 17.29 3.94 0.10
C SER A 142 17.34 2.51 -0.46
N ARG A 143 16.19 1.85 -0.59
CA ARG A 143 16.09 0.49 -1.13
C ARG A 143 16.59 0.43 -2.58
N LEU A 144 16.14 1.33 -3.46
CA LEU A 144 16.63 1.43 -4.83
C LEU A 144 18.15 1.69 -4.88
N SER A 145 18.67 2.52 -3.99
CA SER A 145 20.11 2.78 -3.92
C SER A 145 20.96 1.59 -3.45
N HIS A 146 20.43 0.70 -2.59
CA HIS A 146 21.18 -0.44 -2.03
C HIS A 146 20.95 -1.75 -2.77
N GLY A 147 19.76 -1.98 -3.33
CA GLY A 147 19.38 -3.22 -4.02
C GLY A 147 20.10 -3.46 -5.35
N GLY A 148 20.98 -2.55 -5.77
CA GLY A 148 21.78 -2.73 -6.97
C GLY A 148 21.25 -1.99 -8.19
N VAL A 149 20.20 -1.15 -8.07
CA VAL A 149 19.81 -0.25 -9.17
C VAL A 149 21.03 0.57 -9.62
N TYR A 150 21.94 0.95 -8.71
CA TYR A 150 23.19 1.64 -9.12
C TYR A 150 24.47 1.27 -8.36
N ARG A 151 25.51 1.01 -9.16
CA ARG A 151 26.91 0.87 -8.75
C ARG A 151 27.52 2.25 -8.42
N GLY A 152 27.24 2.79 -7.22
CA GLY A 152 28.14 3.76 -6.57
C GLY A 152 27.65 5.21 -6.38
N GLY A 153 26.43 5.58 -6.80
CA GLY A 153 25.87 6.93 -6.61
C GLY A 153 25.18 7.19 -5.27
N GLY A 154 24.65 6.14 -4.63
CA GLY A 154 23.88 6.23 -3.38
C GLY A 154 22.59 7.07 -3.50
N PHE A 155 22.02 7.47 -2.35
CA PHE A 155 20.74 8.21 -2.28
C PHE A 155 20.70 9.55 -3.04
N LYS A 156 21.86 10.08 -3.44
CA LYS A 156 21.98 11.36 -4.19
C LYS A 156 21.95 11.16 -5.70
N ASP A 157 21.77 9.93 -6.17
CA ASP A 157 21.65 9.65 -7.59
C ASP A 157 20.43 10.39 -8.17
N PRO A 158 20.62 11.31 -9.14
CA PRO A 158 19.52 12.04 -9.77
C PRO A 158 18.43 11.14 -10.33
N HIS A 159 18.80 9.94 -10.78
CA HIS A 159 17.85 8.98 -11.35
C HIS A 159 16.95 8.36 -10.29
N VAL A 160 17.51 7.97 -9.13
CA VAL A 160 16.71 7.47 -7.99
C VAL A 160 15.73 8.55 -7.51
N ILE A 161 16.18 9.80 -7.48
CA ILE A 161 15.33 10.95 -7.14
C ILE A 161 14.20 11.09 -8.16
N GLU A 162 14.50 11.03 -9.47
CA GLU A 162 13.50 11.10 -10.54
C GLU A 162 12.41 10.02 -10.40
N LEU A 163 12.80 8.77 -10.16
CA LEU A 163 11.85 7.66 -9.99
C LEU A 163 10.93 7.87 -8.78
N VAL A 164 11.50 8.26 -7.65
CA VAL A 164 10.77 8.42 -6.39
C VAL A 164 9.86 9.65 -6.44
N GLU A 165 10.31 10.73 -7.08
CA GLU A 165 9.47 11.90 -7.34
C GLU A 165 8.37 11.60 -8.35
N GLY A 166 8.67 10.82 -9.40
CA GLY A 166 7.70 10.34 -10.37
C GLY A 166 6.60 9.50 -9.73
N LEU A 167 6.97 8.57 -8.85
CA LEU A 167 6.04 7.81 -8.02
C LEU A 167 5.21 8.73 -7.12
N ALA A 168 5.83 9.67 -6.42
CA ALA A 168 5.14 10.59 -5.51
C ALA A 168 4.10 11.45 -6.26
N GLU A 169 4.44 11.90 -7.46
CA GLU A 169 3.51 12.64 -8.32
C GLU A 169 2.39 11.74 -8.84
N ALA A 170 2.68 10.50 -9.23
CA ALA A 170 1.67 9.55 -9.69
C ALA A 170 0.73 9.06 -8.59
N ALA A 171 1.24 8.82 -7.38
CA ALA A 171 0.49 8.22 -6.28
C ALA A 171 -0.37 9.23 -5.52
N PHE A 172 0.07 10.49 -5.44
CA PHE A 172 -0.64 11.51 -4.66
C PHE A 172 -0.37 12.96 -5.14
N GLY A 173 0.06 13.15 -6.39
CA GLY A 173 0.28 14.48 -6.99
C GLY A 173 1.21 15.37 -6.17
N GLY A 174 2.27 14.78 -5.61
CA GLY A 174 3.28 15.49 -4.82
C GLY A 174 2.85 15.89 -3.40
N ARG A 175 1.57 15.67 -3.02
CA ARG A 175 0.98 16.02 -1.72
C ARG A 175 1.34 15.04 -0.60
N ARG A 176 2.64 14.93 -0.30
CA ARG A 176 3.21 13.97 0.68
C ARG A 176 2.57 14.04 2.08
N SER A 177 2.11 15.21 2.52
CA SER A 177 1.44 15.41 3.81
C SER A 177 -0.04 15.01 3.83
N GLU A 178 -0.67 14.89 2.65
CA GLU A 178 -2.07 14.52 2.53
C GLU A 178 -2.24 13.01 2.27
N ALA A 179 -1.19 12.35 1.77
CA ALA A 179 -1.14 10.91 1.62
C ALA A 179 -0.91 10.19 2.96
N LEU A 180 -1.56 9.05 3.12
CA LEU A 180 -1.16 8.05 4.12
C LEU A 180 -0.25 7.03 3.46
N SER A 181 0.82 6.67 4.16
CA SER A 181 1.72 5.61 3.72
C SER A 181 1.70 4.48 4.73
N TYR A 182 1.49 3.28 4.22
CA TYR A 182 1.59 2.06 4.99
C TYR A 182 2.67 1.18 4.40
N HIS A 183 3.41 0.52 5.28
CA HIS A 183 4.50 -0.34 4.87
C HIS A 183 4.50 -1.65 5.63
N SER A 184 4.77 -2.76 4.94
CA SER A 184 5.02 -4.06 5.55
C SER A 184 6.31 -4.66 5.02
N TRP A 185 7.10 -5.26 5.91
CA TRP A 185 8.28 -6.07 5.59
C TRP A 185 8.02 -7.56 5.80
N MET A 186 6.76 -7.94 6.01
CA MET A 186 6.38 -9.33 6.23
C MET A 186 6.10 -10.02 4.90
N THR A 187 6.41 -11.31 4.84
CA THR A 187 5.98 -12.19 3.76
C THR A 187 4.61 -12.75 4.05
N TRP A 188 3.60 -12.12 3.48
CA TRP A 188 2.20 -12.44 3.73
C TRP A 188 1.50 -13.04 2.51
N SER A 189 2.25 -13.36 1.47
CA SER A 189 1.77 -14.01 0.27
C SER A 189 2.86 -14.90 -0.30
N ASP A 190 2.46 -15.96 -1.01
CA ASP A 190 3.36 -16.91 -1.66
C ASP A 190 4.21 -16.29 -2.79
N TRP A 191 3.95 -15.03 -3.14
CA TRP A 191 4.74 -14.28 -4.11
C TRP A 191 6.06 -13.77 -3.52
N PHE A 192 6.13 -13.56 -2.21
CA PHE A 192 7.34 -13.11 -1.53
C PHE A 192 8.28 -14.27 -1.21
N ASP A 193 9.59 -14.06 -1.36
CA ASP A 193 10.61 -15.12 -1.24
C ASP A 193 11.12 -15.35 0.19
N GLY A 194 10.71 -14.53 1.16
CA GLY A 194 10.99 -14.75 2.57
C GLY A 194 12.26 -14.08 3.08
N ASP A 195 12.74 -13.03 2.42
CA ASP A 195 14.00 -12.37 2.79
C ASP A 195 13.82 -10.92 3.27
N PHE A 196 14.95 -10.31 3.66
CA PHE A 196 14.96 -8.94 4.19
C PHE A 196 14.69 -7.87 3.12
N GLU A 197 14.58 -8.28 1.85
CA GLU A 197 14.32 -7.45 0.71
C GLU A 197 12.82 -7.50 0.29
N ASP A 198 11.97 -8.21 1.03
CA ASP A 198 10.53 -8.17 0.79
C ASP A 198 9.88 -6.89 1.34
N GLY A 199 9.17 -6.16 0.49
CA GLY A 199 8.56 -4.88 0.85
C GLY A 199 7.19 -4.68 0.20
N SER A 200 6.21 -4.32 1.03
CA SER A 200 4.87 -3.92 0.57
C SER A 200 4.62 -2.46 0.92
N TYR A 201 4.36 -1.65 -0.10
CA TYR A 201 4.04 -0.24 0.03
C TYR A 201 2.59 0.01 -0.40
N PHE A 202 1.88 0.75 0.44
CA PHE A 202 0.53 1.21 0.14
C PHE A 202 0.44 2.70 0.43
N TRP A 203 0.20 3.51 -0.60
CA TRP A 203 -0.08 4.93 -0.48
C TRP A 203 -1.56 5.20 -0.73
N LEU A 204 -2.17 6.07 0.07
CA LEU A 204 -3.54 6.52 -0.12
C LEU A 204 -3.61 8.04 -0.08
N ASP A 205 -3.89 8.65 -1.22
CA ASP A 205 -4.21 10.07 -1.31
C ASP A 205 -5.60 10.32 -0.72
N ARG A 206 -5.65 10.86 0.50
CA ARG A 206 -6.92 11.15 1.20
C ARG A 206 -7.79 12.16 0.47
N ARG A 207 -7.23 12.99 -0.41
CA ARG A 207 -8.03 13.98 -1.14
C ARG A 207 -8.88 13.33 -2.24
N THR A 208 -8.33 12.32 -2.91
CA THR A 208 -8.90 11.73 -4.12
C THR A 208 -9.40 10.31 -3.94
N GLY A 209 -8.97 9.62 -2.87
CA GLY A 209 -9.22 8.19 -2.69
C GLY A 209 -8.34 7.30 -3.57
N LEU A 210 -7.32 7.86 -4.23
CA LEU A 210 -6.36 7.09 -5.02
C LEU A 210 -5.47 6.26 -4.08
N ALA A 211 -5.59 4.94 -4.18
CA ALA A 211 -4.67 4.00 -3.57
C ALA A 211 -3.64 3.53 -4.60
N THR A 212 -2.38 3.53 -4.21
CA THR A 212 -1.26 3.01 -5.00
C THR A 212 -0.57 1.91 -4.21
N VAL A 213 -0.45 0.73 -4.81
CA VAL A 213 0.26 -0.42 -4.26
C VAL A 213 1.54 -0.62 -5.05
N LEU A 214 2.65 -0.86 -4.33
CA LEU A 214 3.90 -1.35 -4.89
C LEU A 214 4.41 -2.48 -3.99
N LEU A 215 4.57 -3.66 -4.56
CA LEU A 215 5.16 -4.82 -3.90
C LEU A 215 6.52 -5.07 -4.55
N ILE A 216 7.52 -5.37 -3.72
CA ILE A 216 8.89 -5.63 -4.12
C ILE A 216 9.35 -6.90 -3.41
N THR A 217 9.99 -7.80 -4.13
CA THR A 217 10.63 -9.01 -3.61
C THR A 217 11.95 -9.23 -4.32
N ASP A 218 12.89 -9.92 -3.69
CA ASP A 218 14.06 -10.47 -4.37
C ASP A 218 13.71 -11.91 -4.81
N GLY A 219 13.68 -12.16 -6.11
CA GLY A 219 13.28 -13.43 -6.72
C GLY A 219 14.46 -14.37 -6.91
N ARG A 220 14.53 -15.46 -6.15
CA ARG A 220 15.61 -16.46 -6.25
C ARG A 220 15.83 -17.05 -7.63
#